data_AF-A0A837B5B5-F1
#
_entry.id   AF-A0A837B5B5-F1
#
_cell.length_a   1.000
_cell.length_b   1.000
_cell.length_c   1.000
_cell.angle_alpha   90.00
_cell.angle_beta   90.00
_cell.angle_gamma   90.00
#
_symmetry.space_group_name_H-M   'P 1'
#
loop_
_entity.id
_entity.type
_entity.pdbx_description
1 polymer ?
#
loop_
_entity_poly.entity_id
_entity_poly.type
_entity_poly.pdbx_seq_one_letter_code
_entity_poly.pdbx_strand_id
1 'polypeptide(L)'
;MTPTFSPAVPLDQPIVRGEQTITQINVRKPGAGELRGLKLTDVLQLDVTALATLLPRISSPTLTTADVNAMDPADLLAVGQEV
;
A
#
# COMPACT_ATOMS: atom_id res chain seq x y z
N MET A 1 12.01 15.57 12.33
CA MET A 1 11.15 15.47 11.14
C MET A 1 10.02 14.52 11.48
N THR A 2 8.80 15.03 11.62
CA THR A 2 7.60 14.20 11.83
C THR A 2 7.29 13.51 10.50
N PRO A 3 7.11 12.18 10.45
CA PRO A 3 6.73 11.53 9.20
C PRO A 3 5.34 12.04 8.79
N THR A 4 5.28 12.74 7.66
CA THR A 4 4.01 13.13 7.05
C THR A 4 3.42 11.91 6.36
N PHE A 5 2.33 11.37 6.90
CA PHE A 5 1.53 10.36 6.22
C PHE A 5 0.72 11.03 5.10
N SER A 6 0.43 10.28 4.04
CA SER A 6 -0.56 10.68 3.04
C SER A 6 -1.93 10.88 3.71
N PRO A 7 -2.84 11.65 3.08
CA PRO A 7 -4.26 11.58 3.42
C PRO A 7 -4.71 10.11 3.45
N ALA A 8 -5.63 9.79 4.35
CA ALA A 8 -6.16 8.42 4.40
C ALA A 8 -6.90 8.12 3.10
N VAL A 9 -6.49 7.05 2.42
CA VAL A 9 -7.14 6.55 1.21
C VAL A 9 -8.31 5.68 1.66
N PRO A 10 -9.57 6.10 1.44
CA PRO A 10 -10.72 5.24 1.70
C PRO A 10 -10.71 4.08 0.71
N LEU A 11 -11.07 2.89 1.18
CA LEU A 11 -11.24 1.72 0.34
C LEU A 11 -12.71 1.58 -0.05
N ASP A 12 -12.96 1.39 -1.34
CA ASP A 12 -14.28 1.03 -1.85
C ASP A 12 -14.66 -0.38 -1.37
N GLN A 13 -13.69 -1.30 -1.32
CA GLN A 13 -13.84 -2.62 -0.73
C GLN A 13 -13.01 -2.77 0.55
N PRO A 14 -13.66 -2.78 1.74
CA PRO A 14 -12.96 -2.96 3.00
C PRO A 14 -12.23 -4.31 3.08
N ILE A 15 -11.02 -4.28 3.62
CA ILE A 15 -10.24 -5.51 3.87
C ILE A 15 -10.67 -6.07 5.21
N VAL A 16 -11.16 -7.31 5.21
CA VAL A 16 -11.62 -8.01 6.42
C VAL A 16 -10.58 -9.05 6.84
N ARG A 17 -9.98 -8.85 8.03
CA ARG A 17 -9.01 -9.76 8.64
C ARG A 17 -9.53 -10.26 9.97
N GLY A 18 -10.28 -11.35 9.93
CA GLY A 18 -10.97 -11.87 11.11
C GLY A 18 -11.95 -10.82 11.66
N GLU A 19 -11.66 -10.29 12.84
CA GLU A 19 -12.49 -9.28 13.53
C GLU A 19 -12.14 -7.84 13.12
N GLN A 20 -11.03 -7.64 12.39
CA GLN A 20 -10.60 -6.31 11.97
C GLN A 20 -11.12 -5.99 10.56
N THR A 21 -11.83 -4.88 10.45
CA THR A 21 -12.23 -4.30 9.15
C THR A 21 -11.42 -3.04 8.89
N ILE A 22 -10.68 -3.02 7.78
CA ILE A 22 -9.89 -1.88 7.33
C ILE A 22 -10.69 -1.19 6.22
N THR A 23 -11.13 0.03 6.47
CA THR A 23 -11.89 0.85 5.52
C THR A 23 -11.06 1.98 4.92
N GLN A 24 -9.87 2.23 5.46
CA GLN A 24 -8.97 3.28 5.00
C GLN A 24 -7.52 2.90 5.28
N ILE A 25 -6.62 3.36 4.40
CA ILE A 25 -5.18 3.09 4.49
C ILE A 25 -4.43 4.41 4.36
N ASN A 26 -3.47 4.64 5.24
CA ASN A 26 -2.47 5.69 5.08
C ASN A 26 -1.20 5.09 4.51
N VAL A 27 -0.61 5.76 3.52
CA VAL A 27 0.67 5.38 2.94
C VAL A 27 1.71 6.45 3.28
N ARG A 28 2.95 6.06 3.50
CA ARG A 28 4.06 7.01 3.64
C ARG A 28 4.96 6.91 2.43
N LYS A 29 5.54 8.05 2.04
CA LYS A 29 6.58 8.08 1.01
C LYS A 29 7.72 7.09 1.36
N PRO A 30 8.07 6.15 0.48
CA PRO A 30 9.10 5.16 0.75
C PRO A 30 10.49 5.80 0.77
N GLY A 31 11.33 5.36 1.69
CA GLY A 31 12.76 5.61 1.63
C GLY A 31 13.47 4.60 0.71
N ALA A 32 14.75 4.83 0.45
CA ALA A 32 15.55 3.92 -0.38
C ALA A 32 15.65 2.50 0.25
N GLY A 33 15.59 2.39 1.57
CA GLY A 33 15.66 1.11 2.28
C GLY A 33 14.44 0.23 2.05
N GLU A 34 13.25 0.82 1.97
CA GLU A 34 11.98 0.15 1.73
C GLU A 34 11.85 -0.37 0.30
N LEU A 35 12.60 0.21 -0.64
CA LEU A 35 12.65 -0.21 -2.04
C LEU A 35 13.65 -1.36 -2.29
N ARG A 36 14.31 -1.86 -1.24
CA ARG A 36 15.27 -2.97 -1.37
C ARG A 36 14.60 -4.19 -2.02
N GLY A 37 15.23 -4.69 -3.07
CA GLY A 37 14.75 -5.85 -3.84
C GLY A 37 13.71 -5.52 -4.90
N LEU A 38 13.34 -4.24 -5.06
CA LEU A 38 12.42 -3.76 -6.10
C LEU A 38 13.17 -2.91 -7.13
N LYS A 39 12.73 -2.97 -8.38
CA LYS A 39 13.15 -2.00 -9.38
C LYS A 39 12.29 -0.76 -9.24
N LEU A 40 12.91 0.41 -9.27
CA LEU A 40 12.19 1.69 -9.24
C LEU A 40 11.20 1.83 -10.40
N THR A 41 11.53 1.28 -11.56
CA THR A 41 10.65 1.28 -12.74
C THR A 41 9.35 0.55 -12.48
N ASP A 42 9.40 -0.58 -11.75
CA ASP A 42 8.23 -1.42 -11.51
C ASP A 42 7.30 -0.73 -10.51
N VAL A 43 7.86 -0.03 -9.52
CA VAL A 43 7.09 0.81 -8.59
C VAL A 43 6.46 2.00 -9.33
N LEU A 44 7.20 2.67 -10.22
CA LEU A 44 6.67 3.78 -11.03
C LEU A 44 5.55 3.35 -11.99
N GLN A 45 5.59 2.10 -12.45
CA GLN A 45 4.57 1.50 -13.30
C GLN A 45 3.41 0.91 -12.49
N LEU A 46 3.44 1.05 -11.16
CA LEU A 46 2.44 0.50 -10.24
C LEU A 46 2.26 -1.01 -10.45
N ASP A 47 3.37 -1.72 -10.70
CA ASP A 47 3.35 -3.17 -10.86
C ASP A 47 2.81 -3.84 -9.58
N VAL A 48 1.84 -4.75 -9.76
CA VAL A 48 1.14 -5.39 -8.65
C VAL A 48 2.09 -6.16 -7.73
N THR A 49 3.12 -6.82 -8.30
CA THR A 49 4.10 -7.59 -7.51
C THR A 49 5.00 -6.65 -6.70
N ALA A 50 5.41 -5.53 -7.31
CA ALA A 50 6.18 -4.51 -6.63
C ALA A 50 5.36 -3.86 -5.49
N LEU A 51 4.11 -3.49 -5.74
CA LEU A 51 3.21 -2.93 -4.74
C LEU A 51 2.90 -3.91 -3.61
N ALA A 52 2.65 -5.19 -3.91
CA ALA A 52 2.42 -6.24 -2.91
C ALA A 52 3.62 -6.48 -1.99
N THR A 53 4.82 -6.10 -2.44
CA THR A 53 6.05 -6.12 -1.64
C THR A 53 6.28 -4.82 -0.87
N LEU A 54 5.93 -3.69 -1.47
CA LEU A 54 6.20 -2.35 -0.94
C LEU A 54 5.16 -1.89 0.07
N LEU A 55 3.86 -2.01 -0.25
CA LEU A 55 2.76 -1.50 0.57
C LEU A 55 2.80 -2.04 2.02
N PRO A 56 3.09 -3.33 2.30
CA PRO A 56 3.29 -3.81 3.67
C PRO A 56 4.35 -3.06 4.48
N ARG A 57 5.32 -2.41 3.83
CA ARG A 57 6.44 -1.69 4.48
C ARG A 57 6.11 -0.24 4.80
N ILE A 58 5.11 0.33 4.11
CA ILE A 58 4.79 1.77 4.12
C ILE A 58 3.32 2.09 4.42
N SER A 59 2.48 1.09 4.59
CA SER A 59 1.06 1.25 4.92
C SER A 59 0.78 1.22 6.41
N SER A 60 -0.24 1.98 6.82
CA SER A 60 -0.86 1.94 8.14
C SER A 60 -2.39 1.97 7.99
N PRO A 61 -3.12 0.97 8.50
CA PRO A 61 -2.63 -0.24 9.16
C PRO A 61 -1.77 -1.10 8.22
N THR A 62 -0.82 -1.84 8.79
CA THR A 62 0.10 -2.69 8.00
C THR A 62 -0.68 -3.71 7.20
N LEU A 63 -0.55 -3.63 5.87
CA LEU A 63 -1.08 -4.61 4.94
C LEU A 63 -0.20 -5.85 4.88
N THR A 64 -0.80 -6.98 4.57
CA THR A 64 -0.08 -8.19 4.16
C THR A 64 -0.04 -8.30 2.64
N THR A 65 0.86 -9.12 2.11
CA THR A 65 0.89 -9.40 0.66
C THR A 65 -0.43 -10.03 0.18
N ALA A 66 -1.10 -10.82 1.03
CA ALA A 66 -2.41 -11.38 0.72
C ALA A 66 -3.49 -10.29 0.62
N ASP A 67 -3.47 -9.31 1.53
CA ASP A 67 -4.39 -8.17 1.50
C ASP A 67 -4.25 -7.38 0.19
N VAL A 68 -3.01 -7.12 -0.26
CA VAL A 68 -2.76 -6.39 -1.52
C VAL A 68 -3.18 -7.20 -2.74
N ASN A 69 -2.93 -8.51 -2.75
CA ASN A 69 -3.30 -9.37 -3.87
C ASN A 69 -4.82 -9.61 -3.97
N ALA A 70 -5.54 -9.47 -2.87
CA ALA A 70 -7.00 -9.59 -2.81
C ALA A 70 -7.73 -8.23 -2.91
N MET A 71 -6.99 -7.13 -2.97
CA MET A 71 -7.52 -5.78 -3.10
C MET A 71 -8.14 -5.57 -4.49
N ASP A 72 -9.22 -4.79 -4.54
CA ASP A 72 -9.80 -4.41 -5.83
C ASP A 72 -8.80 -3.56 -6.64
N PRO A 73 -8.73 -3.72 -7.98
CA PRO A 73 -7.82 -2.95 -8.82
C PRO A 73 -7.95 -1.42 -8.67
N ALA A 74 -9.14 -0.89 -8.41
CA ALA A 74 -9.34 0.54 -8.22
C ALA A 74 -8.72 1.02 -6.91
N ASP A 75 -8.94 0.28 -5.82
CA ASP A 75 -8.33 0.54 -4.51
C ASP A 75 -6.80 0.40 -4.58
N LEU A 76 -6.30 -0.63 -5.27
CA LEU A 76 -4.86 -0.84 -5.45
C LEU A 76 -4.20 0.31 -6.20
N LEU A 77 -4.85 0.80 -7.25
CA LEU A 77 -4.39 1.97 -7.99
C LEU A 77 -4.39 3.22 -7.12
N ALA A 78 -5.46 3.47 -6.37
CA ALA A 78 -5.58 4.63 -5.49
C ALA A 78 -4.49 4.62 -4.39
N VAL A 79 -4.28 3.48 -3.74
CA VAL A 79 -3.25 3.31 -2.71
C VAL A 79 -1.84 3.39 -3.32
N GLY A 80 -1.65 2.85 -4.53
CA GLY A 80 -0.38 2.91 -5.26
C GLY A 80 0.02 4.33 -5.69
N GLN A 81 -0.94 5.23 -5.93
CA GLN A 81 -0.68 6.63 -6.29
C GLN A 81 -0.15 7.47 -5.12
N GLU A 82 -0.36 7.05 -3.88
CA GLU A 82 0.14 7.74 -2.68
C GLU A 82 1.60 7.38 -2.32
N VAL A 83 2.23 6.50 -3.11
CA VAL A 83 3.61 6.02 -2.92
C VAL A 83 4.64 7.04 -3.41
#